data_AF-A0A7C1MX79-F1
#
_entry.id   AF-A0A7C1MX79-F1
#
_cell.length_a   1.000
_cell.length_b   1.000
_cell.length_c   1.000
_cell.angle_alpha   90.00
_cell.angle_beta   90.00
_cell.angle_gamma   90.00
#
_symmetry.space_group_name_H-M   'P 1'
#
loop_
_entity.id
_entity.type
_entity.pdbx_description
1 polymer ?
#
loop_
_entity_poly.entity_id
_entity_poly.type
_entity_poly.pdbx_seq_one_letter_code
_entity_poly.pdbx_strand_id
1 'polypeptide(L)'
;AKKAAIFYQNDAFGRGALQGVMEEFEKRGFKNVVKIPYERNDVSLKPQVKKLKKADPDTIFFFAVVPAVKGLIRQLGVPFFKGKNLIGMSVYNELFERYLVEKGLEFVMIRVVPDPKSSELEIVRESRDVAKKSNHTLNFTSLEAFINANVFFDILKRIKPPLTKEKIIKEIESIKNYNFKGIELDFDPNSRELVRTLWIDTGKGAPIKKEVRPPSDKRAVKEEKKTEAVPDKKKELKELKKKEPKEKDKEAEELTKEEPVVEDGEKKPLILGSTLDLTRAVKFQSKSVKVGIDLRLKEEREAGESVISQVIVVDDEYTPRKTVQEVNRFLEQGIDILLNPLGSPTLEAYLDLVREGKVLVLFPMTGAPLFRKKDLKYMAHIRPSYIIEGKLLTEYALDTLKAKKGVMFYQDDAFGQGFLEGAQELLKKRKITNWLAVPYQRNDVTFAKQVARIKKYDPDVLLFFSVTTAARGLIRQLGIQEVAGKHMLGSSEFGEGEFQRFMKEKGLKMFYLNAVPNPQQSDIAIAKQFRDAANREGVPIDVFSLESYLATDFLIDIVKKIRGAATKEKIINEIAKVKNHNYKGMLFNFDPENRTLSSTLWMYTGSPDWQQIEIKPNKEDTQ
;
A
#
# COMPACT_ATOMS: atom_id res chain seq x y z
N ALA A 1 31.30 20.16 17.68
CA ALA A 1 30.72 19.41 18.81
C ALA A 1 31.75 19.26 19.91
N LYS A 2 31.39 19.46 21.18
CA LYS A 2 32.23 19.08 22.35
C LYS A 2 31.83 17.70 22.90
N LYS A 3 30.55 17.35 22.76
CA LYS A 3 29.89 16.09 23.07
C LYS A 3 28.77 15.84 22.06
N ALA A 4 28.81 14.70 21.39
CA ALA A 4 27.84 14.33 20.36
C ALA A 4 26.94 13.17 20.82
N ALA A 5 25.70 13.17 20.35
CA ALA A 5 24.88 11.95 20.31
C ALA A 5 24.46 11.65 18.88
N ILE A 6 24.41 10.36 18.55
CA ILE A 6 23.92 9.89 17.26
C ILE A 6 22.67 9.07 17.54
N PHE A 7 21.51 9.62 17.21
CA PHE A 7 20.22 8.94 17.30
C PHE A 7 19.91 8.32 15.93
N TYR A 8 19.92 6.99 15.86
CA TYR A 8 19.88 6.29 14.57
C TYR A 8 18.95 5.07 14.58
N GLN A 9 18.33 4.81 13.43
CA GLN A 9 17.57 3.58 13.23
C GLN A 9 18.53 2.40 13.08
N ASN A 10 18.29 1.30 13.80
CA ASN A 10 19.18 0.14 13.78
C ASN A 10 18.93 -0.78 12.56
N ASP A 11 19.00 -0.20 11.37
CA ASP A 11 18.94 -0.89 10.10
C ASP A 11 19.94 -0.29 9.09
N ALA A 12 19.94 -0.80 7.86
CA ALA A 12 20.88 -0.33 6.83
C ALA A 12 20.83 1.20 6.61
N PHE A 13 19.64 1.80 6.73
CA PHE A 13 19.45 3.24 6.58
C PHE A 13 20.18 4.04 7.67
N GLY A 14 19.93 3.74 8.95
CA GLY A 14 20.57 4.49 10.04
C GLY A 14 22.03 4.10 10.27
N ARG A 15 22.40 2.83 10.02
CA ARG A 15 23.79 2.35 10.17
C ARG A 15 24.73 2.92 9.10
N GLY A 16 24.27 3.12 7.87
CA GLY A 16 25.10 3.74 6.82
C GLY A 16 25.55 5.16 7.19
N ALA A 17 24.61 6.01 7.62
CA ALA A 17 24.94 7.36 8.07
C ALA A 17 25.78 7.38 9.37
N LEU A 18 25.51 6.45 10.30
CA LEU A 18 26.32 6.26 11.50
C LEU A 18 27.78 5.96 11.15
N GLN A 19 28.02 5.06 10.18
CA GLN A 19 29.36 4.68 9.76
C GLN A 19 30.16 5.91 9.29
N GLY A 20 29.60 6.70 8.37
CA GLY A 20 30.28 7.88 7.84
C GLY A 20 30.67 8.91 8.92
N VAL A 21 29.78 9.15 9.90
CA VAL A 21 30.12 10.06 11.02
C VAL A 21 31.18 9.47 11.94
N MET A 22 31.12 8.16 12.22
CA MET A 22 32.10 7.52 13.09
C MET A 22 33.50 7.50 12.47
N GLU A 23 33.61 7.26 11.17
CA GLU A 23 34.88 7.34 10.44
C GLU A 23 35.49 8.75 10.53
N GLU A 24 34.68 9.79 10.36
CA GLU A 24 35.16 11.17 10.47
C GLU A 24 35.55 11.56 11.90
N PHE A 25 34.80 11.07 12.89
CA PHE A 25 35.17 11.25 14.31
C PHE A 25 36.48 10.56 14.64
N GLU A 26 36.71 9.35 14.14
CA GLU A 26 37.97 8.63 14.32
C GLU A 26 39.14 9.36 13.68
N LYS A 27 39.00 9.81 12.42
CA LYS A 27 40.02 10.62 11.73
C LYS A 27 40.42 11.88 12.49
N ARG A 28 39.47 12.47 13.24
CA ARG A 28 39.68 13.69 14.04
C ARG A 28 40.01 13.43 15.50
N GLY A 29 40.14 12.16 15.92
CA GLY A 29 40.37 11.79 17.32
C GLY A 29 39.22 12.16 18.27
N PHE A 30 38.01 12.38 17.74
CA PHE A 30 36.84 12.75 18.53
C PHE A 30 36.21 11.53 19.22
N LYS A 31 36.35 11.44 20.55
CA LYS A 31 35.89 10.28 21.33
C LYS A 31 34.59 10.52 22.11
N ASN A 32 34.15 11.76 22.27
CA ASN A 32 33.02 12.11 23.12
C ASN A 32 31.68 11.98 22.39
N VAL A 33 31.34 10.75 21.98
CA VAL A 33 30.14 10.43 21.20
C VAL A 33 29.33 9.31 21.87
N VAL A 34 28.01 9.48 21.93
CA VAL A 34 27.07 8.45 22.40
C VAL A 34 26.19 7.97 21.26
N LYS A 35 26.26 6.67 20.96
CA LYS A 35 25.39 5.99 19.98
C LYS A 35 24.06 5.61 20.63
N ILE A 36 22.94 6.00 20.03
CA ILE A 36 21.59 5.77 20.56
C ILE A 36 20.73 5.09 19.48
N PRO A 37 20.78 3.74 19.39
CA PRO A 37 19.94 3.01 18.45
C PRO A 37 18.47 3.01 18.87
N TYR A 38 17.58 2.95 17.88
CA TYR A 38 16.19 2.53 18.04
C TYR A 38 15.82 1.57 16.90
N GLU A 39 14.87 0.68 17.14
CA GLU A 39 14.43 -0.30 16.14
C GLU A 39 13.33 0.26 15.24
N ARG A 40 13.26 -0.25 14.00
CA ARG A 40 12.22 0.15 13.06
C ARG A 40 10.85 -0.18 13.67
N ASN A 41 9.93 0.80 13.64
CA ASN A 41 8.59 0.75 14.25
C ASN A 41 8.55 0.79 15.78
N ASP A 42 9.63 1.18 16.46
CA ASP A 42 9.61 1.39 17.91
C ASP A 42 8.49 2.36 18.32
N VAL A 43 7.60 1.89 19.19
CA VAL A 43 6.44 2.64 19.69
C VAL A 43 6.76 3.47 20.94
N SER A 44 7.91 3.24 21.60
CA SER A 44 8.33 3.92 22.83
C SER A 44 9.84 4.14 22.85
N LEU A 45 10.26 5.41 22.93
CA LEU A 45 11.67 5.80 22.96
C LEU A 45 12.21 6.04 24.37
N LYS A 46 11.55 5.51 25.43
CA LYS A 46 11.94 5.73 26.83
C LYS A 46 13.42 5.43 27.12
N PRO A 47 14.01 4.31 26.65
CA PRO A 47 15.44 4.04 26.85
C PRO A 47 16.33 5.10 26.17
N GLN A 48 15.97 5.51 24.95
CA GLN A 48 16.72 6.49 24.16
C GLN A 48 16.60 7.89 24.78
N VAL A 49 15.42 8.25 25.28
CA VAL A 49 15.15 9.46 26.07
C VAL A 49 16.04 9.51 27.31
N LYS A 50 16.08 8.43 28.10
CA LYS A 50 16.94 8.34 29.29
C LYS A 50 18.41 8.47 28.94
N LYS A 51 18.84 7.77 27.87
CA LYS A 51 20.23 7.79 27.40
C LYS A 51 20.64 9.17 26.89
N LEU A 52 19.78 9.85 26.13
CA LEU A 52 20.04 11.18 25.59
C LEU A 52 20.04 12.25 26.69
N LYS A 53 19.12 12.18 27.67
CA LYS A 53 19.14 13.05 28.87
C LYS A 53 20.41 12.88 29.68
N LYS A 54 20.83 11.63 29.96
CA LYS A 54 22.07 11.34 30.70
C LYS A 54 23.30 11.81 29.93
N ALA A 55 23.27 11.71 28.61
CA ALA A 55 24.38 12.15 27.76
C ALA A 55 24.47 13.68 27.69
N ASP A 56 23.35 14.41 27.70
CA ASP A 56 23.29 15.86 27.55
C ASP A 56 24.30 16.44 26.53
N PRO A 57 24.21 16.03 25.25
CA PRO A 57 25.16 16.44 24.21
C PRO A 57 24.90 17.89 23.78
N ASP A 58 25.93 18.59 23.29
CA ASP A 58 25.75 19.88 22.59
C ASP A 58 25.39 19.70 21.11
N THR A 59 25.63 18.50 20.55
CA THR A 59 25.35 18.19 19.14
C THR A 59 24.62 16.86 19.01
N ILE A 60 23.54 16.82 18.23
CA ILE A 60 22.73 15.61 18.00
C ILE A 60 22.58 15.36 16.50
N PHE A 61 23.03 14.19 16.05
CA PHE A 61 22.79 13.69 14.70
C PHE A 61 21.52 12.85 14.68
N PHE A 62 20.64 13.14 13.73
CA PHE A 62 19.37 12.43 13.54
C PHE A 62 19.41 11.59 12.27
N PHE A 63 19.82 10.33 12.43
CA PHE A 63 19.82 9.30 11.38
C PHE A 63 18.58 8.42 11.53
N ALA A 64 17.44 9.11 11.57
CA ALA A 64 16.16 8.57 12.01
C ALA A 64 15.04 9.04 11.10
N VAL A 65 13.93 8.32 11.06
CA VAL A 65 12.73 8.75 10.31
C VAL A 65 11.93 9.80 11.08
N VAL A 66 11.14 10.62 10.37
CA VAL A 66 10.35 11.73 10.94
C VAL A 66 9.54 11.34 12.19
N PRO A 67 8.79 10.21 12.24
CA PRO A 67 8.05 9.83 13.43
C PRO A 67 8.92 9.64 14.68
N ALA A 68 10.10 9.05 14.53
CA ALA A 68 11.02 8.80 15.65
C ALA A 68 11.56 10.12 16.21
N VAL A 69 11.94 11.07 15.33
CA VAL A 69 12.42 12.39 15.77
C VAL A 69 11.31 13.18 16.46
N LYS A 70 10.09 13.21 15.90
CA LYS A 70 8.92 13.84 16.56
C LYS A 70 8.63 13.19 17.91
N GLY A 71 8.69 11.86 17.98
CA GLY A 71 8.49 11.11 19.22
C GLY A 71 9.52 11.43 20.30
N LEU A 72 10.77 11.65 19.89
CA LEU A 72 11.87 12.04 20.77
C LEU A 72 11.69 13.49 21.25
N ILE A 73 11.36 14.41 20.34
CA ILE A 73 11.07 15.82 20.66
C ILE A 73 9.91 15.93 21.66
N ARG A 74 8.82 15.20 21.42
CA ARG A 74 7.66 15.17 22.32
C ARG A 74 8.00 14.70 23.73
N GLN A 75 8.86 13.68 23.88
CA GLN A 75 9.19 13.09 25.18
C GLN A 75 10.26 13.86 25.96
N LEU A 76 11.19 14.52 25.26
CA LEU A 76 12.23 15.34 25.87
C LEU A 76 11.82 16.79 26.08
N GLY A 77 10.86 17.27 25.29
CA GLY A 77 10.42 18.66 25.26
C GLY A 77 11.35 19.55 24.43
N VAL A 78 10.79 20.58 23.81
CA VAL A 78 11.53 21.60 23.05
C VAL A 78 12.68 22.23 23.86
N PRO A 79 12.53 22.57 25.16
CA PRO A 79 13.62 23.16 25.95
C PRO A 79 14.89 22.31 25.99
N PHE A 80 14.77 20.98 25.90
CA PHE A 80 15.94 20.10 25.85
C PHE A 80 16.78 20.31 24.59
N PHE A 81 16.15 20.62 23.43
CA PHE A 81 16.88 20.75 22.17
C PHE A 81 17.32 22.19 21.88
N LYS A 82 16.73 23.17 22.58
CA LYS A 82 17.05 24.58 22.38
C LYS A 82 18.53 24.84 22.71
N GLY A 83 19.22 25.52 21.79
CA GLY A 83 20.65 25.82 21.93
C GLY A 83 21.61 24.67 21.63
N LYS A 84 21.11 23.48 21.23
CA LYS A 84 21.93 22.36 20.74
C LYS A 84 22.05 22.42 19.22
N ASN A 85 23.16 21.92 18.69
CA ASN A 85 23.34 21.73 17.24
C ASN A 85 22.57 20.48 16.80
N LEU A 86 21.53 20.65 16.00
CA LEU A 86 20.69 19.55 15.52
C LEU A 86 21.00 19.30 14.05
N ILE A 87 21.46 18.10 13.71
CA ILE A 87 21.91 17.78 12.36
C ILE A 87 20.99 16.71 11.78
N GLY A 88 20.31 17.03 10.69
CA GLY A 88 19.38 16.16 9.99
C GLY A 88 19.85 15.77 8.58
N MET A 89 19.10 14.86 7.96
CA MET A 89 19.42 14.30 6.65
C MET A 89 18.41 14.73 5.59
N SER A 90 18.76 14.49 4.33
CA SER A 90 17.97 14.89 3.14
C SER A 90 16.58 14.26 3.06
N VAL A 91 16.34 13.16 3.81
CA VAL A 91 15.04 12.45 3.83
C VAL A 91 13.92 13.22 4.53
N TYR A 92 14.24 14.33 5.17
CA TYR A 92 13.26 15.19 5.84
C TYR A 92 12.58 16.13 4.84
N ASN A 93 11.25 16.13 4.86
CA ASN A 93 10.44 16.94 3.97
C ASN A 93 10.06 18.29 4.60
N GLU A 94 9.54 19.19 3.77
CA GLU A 94 9.18 20.56 4.17
C GLU A 94 8.11 20.63 5.27
N LEU A 95 7.24 19.61 5.39
CA LEU A 95 6.24 19.55 6.47
C LEU A 95 6.91 19.30 7.82
N PHE A 96 7.93 18.43 7.84
CA PHE A 96 8.70 18.20 9.05
C PHE A 96 9.56 19.42 9.40
N GLU A 97 10.15 20.08 8.40
CA GLU A 97 10.92 21.31 8.63
C GLU A 97 10.05 22.43 9.18
N ARG A 98 8.85 22.65 8.61
CA ARG A 98 7.88 23.59 9.18
C ARG A 98 7.56 23.27 10.64
N TYR A 99 7.32 21.99 10.96
CA TYR A 99 7.13 21.55 12.33
C TYR A 99 8.32 21.90 13.25
N LEU A 100 9.55 21.80 12.76
CA LEU A 100 10.75 22.17 13.54
C LEU A 100 10.83 23.70 13.76
N VAL A 101 10.60 24.48 12.71
CA VAL A 101 10.58 25.95 12.76
C VAL A 101 9.48 26.46 13.70
N GLU A 102 8.27 25.91 13.63
CA GLU A 102 7.16 26.23 14.55
C GLU A 102 7.50 25.95 16.02
N LYS A 103 8.42 25.01 16.28
CA LYS A 103 8.92 24.70 17.62
C LYS A 103 10.17 25.50 18.00
N GLY A 104 10.65 26.39 17.13
CA GLY A 104 11.88 27.16 17.34
C GLY A 104 13.13 26.28 17.38
N LEU A 105 13.11 25.15 16.67
CA LEU A 105 14.25 24.23 16.56
C LEU A 105 14.90 24.39 15.19
N GLU A 106 16.15 24.86 15.19
CA GLU A 106 16.95 25.00 13.98
C GLU A 106 17.74 23.71 13.73
N PHE A 107 17.50 23.08 12.57
CA PHE A 107 18.28 21.93 12.12
C PHE A 107 19.20 22.35 10.99
N VAL A 108 20.44 21.89 11.04
CA VAL A 108 21.33 21.86 9.88
C VAL A 108 20.97 20.64 9.05
N MET A 109 20.52 20.85 7.82
CA MET A 109 20.11 19.79 6.91
C MET A 109 21.17 19.53 5.86
N ILE A 110 21.57 18.27 5.72
CA ILE A 110 22.36 17.82 4.57
C ILE A 110 21.40 17.50 3.43
N ARG A 111 21.59 18.12 2.27
CA ARG A 111 20.75 17.97 1.07
C ARG A 111 21.56 17.38 -0.08
N VAL A 112 20.89 16.58 -0.89
CA VAL A 112 21.43 15.95 -2.11
C VAL A 112 21.09 16.72 -3.39
N VAL A 113 20.33 17.80 -3.24
CA VAL A 113 19.97 18.74 -4.31
C VAL A 113 20.07 20.17 -3.78
N PRO A 114 20.28 21.18 -4.64
CA PRO A 114 20.27 22.57 -4.24
C PRO A 114 18.87 23.02 -3.78
N ASP A 115 18.78 24.22 -3.21
CA ASP A 115 17.50 24.79 -2.82
C ASP A 115 16.57 24.98 -4.04
N PRO A 116 15.36 24.36 -4.05
CA PRO A 116 14.47 24.40 -5.20
C PRO A 116 13.94 25.81 -5.54
N LYS A 117 13.88 26.70 -4.54
CA LYS A 117 13.25 28.02 -4.67
C LYS A 117 14.24 29.08 -5.12
N SER A 118 15.48 29.02 -4.62
CA SER A 118 16.47 30.10 -4.72
C SER A 118 17.71 29.75 -5.54
N SER A 119 17.97 28.47 -5.83
CA SER A 119 19.17 28.10 -6.58
C SER A 119 19.14 28.60 -8.02
N GLU A 120 20.25 29.19 -8.48
CA GLU A 120 20.46 29.68 -9.84
C GLU A 120 21.08 28.65 -10.80
N LEU A 121 21.05 27.36 -10.45
CA LEU A 121 21.42 26.33 -11.42
C LEU A 121 20.35 26.22 -12.51
N GLU A 122 20.80 26.01 -13.75
CA GLU A 122 19.94 25.95 -14.93
C GLU A 122 18.85 24.87 -14.76
N ILE A 123 19.22 23.67 -14.30
CA ILE A 123 18.24 22.59 -14.08
C ILE A 123 17.18 22.94 -13.03
N VAL A 124 17.52 23.80 -12.06
CA VAL A 124 16.58 24.23 -11.01
C VAL A 124 15.65 25.32 -11.55
N ARG A 125 16.16 26.27 -12.33
CA ARG A 125 15.31 27.24 -13.06
C ARG A 125 14.31 26.51 -13.95
N GLU A 126 14.76 25.53 -14.73
CA GLU A 126 13.88 24.70 -15.55
C GLU A 126 12.85 23.96 -14.72
N SER A 127 13.25 23.39 -13.58
CA SER A 127 12.32 22.70 -12.68
C SER A 127 11.23 23.63 -12.13
N ARG A 128 11.58 24.89 -11.81
CA ARG A 128 10.63 25.91 -11.34
C ARG A 128 9.65 26.30 -12.44
N ASP A 129 10.16 26.50 -13.65
CA ASP A 129 9.32 26.83 -14.80
C ASP A 129 8.38 25.67 -15.15
N VAL A 130 8.87 24.44 -15.11
CA VAL A 130 8.05 23.24 -15.28
C VAL A 130 7.01 23.16 -14.16
N ALA A 131 7.39 23.27 -12.89
CA ALA A 131 6.48 23.16 -11.76
C ALA A 131 5.33 24.19 -11.84
N LYS A 132 5.68 25.48 -12.08
CA LYS A 132 4.70 26.55 -12.33
C LYS A 132 3.79 26.22 -13.50
N LYS A 133 4.36 25.66 -14.57
CA LYS A 133 3.59 25.30 -15.75
C LYS A 133 2.59 24.17 -15.41
N SER A 134 3.03 23.06 -14.83
CA SER A 134 2.14 21.90 -14.58
C SER A 134 1.30 21.99 -13.31
N ASN A 135 1.23 23.15 -12.66
CA ASN A 135 0.57 23.31 -11.36
C ASN A 135 1.02 22.25 -10.32
N HIS A 136 2.31 21.92 -10.32
CA HIS A 136 2.91 20.98 -9.39
C HIS A 136 3.74 21.73 -8.35
N THR A 137 3.67 21.27 -7.09
CA THR A 137 4.49 21.81 -6.00
C THR A 137 5.94 21.35 -6.17
N LEU A 138 6.85 22.31 -6.36
CA LEU A 138 8.29 22.05 -6.33
C LEU A 138 8.78 22.02 -4.88
N ASN A 139 9.38 20.91 -4.50
CA ASN A 139 10.08 20.65 -3.26
C ASN A 139 11.37 19.84 -3.52
N PHE A 140 12.19 19.64 -2.51
CA PHE A 140 13.46 18.90 -2.61
C PHE A 140 13.31 17.52 -3.29
N THR A 141 12.30 16.73 -2.91
CA THR A 141 12.06 15.39 -3.49
C THR A 141 11.67 15.47 -4.96
N SER A 142 10.77 16.39 -5.32
CA SER A 142 10.36 16.57 -6.71
C SER A 142 11.49 17.13 -7.60
N LEU A 143 12.38 17.97 -7.02
CA LEU A 143 13.56 18.47 -7.71
C LEU A 143 14.56 17.35 -7.96
N GLU A 144 14.82 16.50 -6.97
CA GLU A 144 15.69 15.33 -7.12
C GLU A 144 15.17 14.39 -8.21
N ALA A 145 13.87 14.08 -8.21
CA ALA A 145 13.25 13.30 -9.27
C ALA A 145 13.37 13.99 -10.65
N PHE A 146 13.24 15.32 -10.69
CA PHE A 146 13.39 16.09 -11.92
C PHE A 146 14.82 16.03 -12.45
N ILE A 147 15.84 16.20 -11.60
CA ILE A 147 17.26 16.09 -11.97
C ILE A 147 17.55 14.67 -12.46
N ASN A 148 17.18 13.63 -11.70
CA ASN A 148 17.44 12.23 -12.05
C ASN A 148 16.85 11.85 -13.42
N ALA A 149 15.62 12.25 -13.70
CA ALA A 149 14.99 11.99 -14.99
C ALA A 149 15.76 12.66 -16.14
N ASN A 150 16.10 13.95 -15.97
CA ASN A 150 16.79 14.74 -16.99
C ASN A 150 18.22 14.26 -17.24
N VAL A 151 19.00 13.97 -16.19
CA VAL A 151 20.34 13.37 -16.30
C VAL A 151 20.25 12.06 -17.05
N PHE A 152 19.34 11.17 -16.67
CA PHE A 152 19.22 9.91 -17.39
C PHE A 152 18.78 10.13 -18.86
N PHE A 153 18.09 11.22 -19.21
CA PHE A 153 17.61 11.43 -20.61
C PHE A 153 18.76 11.93 -21.46
N ASP A 154 19.61 12.77 -20.88
CA ASP A 154 20.89 13.16 -21.47
C ASP A 154 21.76 11.94 -21.77
N ILE A 155 21.84 10.99 -20.82
CA ILE A 155 22.60 9.75 -20.98
C ILE A 155 22.04 8.89 -22.11
N LEU A 156 20.71 8.67 -22.16
CA LEU A 156 20.11 7.88 -23.24
C LEU A 156 20.35 8.48 -24.63
N LYS A 157 20.38 9.81 -24.75
CA LYS A 157 20.65 10.51 -26.01
C LYS A 157 22.07 10.28 -26.55
N ARG A 158 23.02 9.85 -25.71
CA ARG A 158 24.40 9.56 -26.10
C ARG A 158 24.57 8.15 -26.67
N ILE A 159 23.57 7.27 -26.48
CA ILE A 159 23.66 5.86 -26.85
C ILE A 159 23.07 5.65 -28.23
N LYS A 160 23.87 5.08 -29.16
CA LYS A 160 23.38 4.64 -30.47
C LYS A 160 22.41 3.45 -30.31
N PRO A 161 21.19 3.50 -30.90
CA PRO A 161 20.23 2.41 -30.85
C PRO A 161 20.79 1.04 -31.31
N PRO A 162 20.23 -0.09 -30.86
CA PRO A 162 19.17 -0.20 -29.85
C PRO A 162 19.68 0.14 -28.45
N LEU A 163 18.80 0.68 -27.61
CA LEU A 163 19.06 0.90 -26.18
C LEU A 163 19.02 -0.46 -25.47
N THR A 164 20.14 -0.91 -24.91
CA THR A 164 20.22 -2.13 -24.09
C THR A 164 20.74 -1.80 -22.69
N LYS A 165 20.50 -2.68 -21.72
CA LYS A 165 20.98 -2.52 -20.34
C LYS A 165 22.50 -2.32 -20.32
N GLU A 166 23.23 -3.09 -21.11
CA GLU A 166 24.70 -3.09 -21.18
C GLU A 166 25.22 -1.76 -21.72
N LYS A 167 24.60 -1.24 -22.79
CA LYS A 167 24.98 0.06 -23.36
C LYS A 167 24.66 1.22 -22.42
N ILE A 168 23.55 1.15 -21.68
CA ILE A 168 23.18 2.16 -20.69
C ILE A 168 24.18 2.19 -19.54
N ILE A 169 24.49 1.03 -18.97
CA ILE A 169 25.48 0.95 -17.89
C ILE A 169 26.85 1.44 -18.38
N LYS A 170 27.29 1.01 -19.56
CA LYS A 170 28.57 1.45 -20.15
C LYS A 170 28.64 2.96 -20.34
N GLU A 171 27.55 3.59 -20.76
CA GLU A 171 27.50 5.05 -20.94
C GLU A 171 27.49 5.78 -19.60
N ILE A 172 26.78 5.28 -18.58
CA ILE A 172 26.82 5.86 -17.23
C ILE A 172 28.26 5.78 -16.68
N GLU A 173 28.90 4.62 -16.84
CA GLU A 173 30.25 4.36 -16.34
C GLU A 173 31.34 5.17 -17.07
N SER A 174 31.05 5.72 -18.26
CA SER A 174 31.98 6.55 -19.03
C SER A 174 31.95 8.04 -18.65
N ILE A 175 30.94 8.49 -17.87
CA ILE A 175 30.76 9.90 -17.56
C ILE A 175 31.84 10.39 -16.60
N LYS A 176 32.61 11.38 -17.05
CA LYS A 176 33.69 12.03 -16.31
C LYS A 176 33.63 13.53 -16.48
N ASN A 177 33.67 14.27 -15.36
CA ASN A 177 33.73 15.74 -15.30
C ASN A 177 32.72 16.43 -16.22
N TYR A 178 31.50 15.89 -16.31
CA TYR A 178 30.48 16.39 -17.23
C TYR A 178 29.52 17.32 -16.50
N ASN A 179 29.49 18.59 -16.91
CA ASN A 179 28.53 19.55 -16.37
C ASN A 179 27.19 19.41 -17.08
N PHE A 180 26.20 18.85 -16.37
CA PHE A 180 24.81 18.79 -16.80
C PHE A 180 24.01 19.91 -16.16
N LYS A 181 23.83 21.02 -16.88
CA LYS A 181 22.95 22.15 -16.48
C LYS A 181 23.24 22.69 -15.07
N GLY A 182 24.53 22.77 -14.73
CA GLY A 182 25.02 23.23 -13.43
C GLY A 182 25.25 22.13 -12.39
N ILE A 183 24.95 20.86 -12.70
CA ILE A 183 25.27 19.70 -11.87
C ILE A 183 26.48 18.98 -12.47
N GLU A 184 27.54 18.83 -11.70
CA GLU A 184 28.72 18.07 -12.12
C GLU A 184 28.49 16.57 -11.95
N LEU A 185 28.65 15.83 -13.04
CA LEU A 185 28.54 14.39 -13.12
C LEU A 185 29.92 13.77 -13.31
N ASP A 186 30.31 12.90 -12.39
CA ASP A 186 31.57 12.13 -12.44
C ASP A 186 31.35 10.77 -11.76
N PHE A 187 31.23 9.73 -12.58
CA PHE A 187 30.89 8.40 -12.11
C PHE A 187 32.02 7.78 -11.28
N ASP A 188 31.76 7.40 -10.04
CA ASP A 188 32.70 6.60 -9.24
C ASP A 188 32.54 5.10 -9.52
N PRO A 189 33.56 4.39 -10.03
CA PRO A 189 33.45 2.94 -10.17
C PRO A 189 33.36 2.20 -8.83
N ASN A 190 33.80 2.79 -7.71
CA ASN A 190 33.76 2.16 -6.39
C ASN A 190 32.41 2.35 -5.72
N SER A 191 31.91 3.58 -5.61
CA SER A 191 30.62 3.87 -4.97
C SER A 191 29.43 3.76 -5.93
N ARG A 192 29.68 3.72 -7.24
CA ARG A 192 28.66 3.79 -8.31
C ARG A 192 27.82 5.06 -8.27
N GLU A 193 28.32 6.11 -7.61
CA GLU A 193 27.67 7.42 -7.53
C GLU A 193 28.05 8.27 -8.74
N LEU A 194 27.11 9.09 -9.21
CA LEU A 194 27.31 9.98 -10.36
C LEU A 194 27.45 11.45 -9.96
N VAL A 195 26.89 11.84 -8.81
CA VAL A 195 26.95 13.20 -8.27
C VAL A 195 27.62 13.15 -6.91
N ARG A 196 28.58 14.04 -6.69
CA ARG A 196 29.33 14.14 -5.41
C ARG A 196 29.11 15.46 -4.68
N THR A 197 28.20 16.27 -5.20
CA THR A 197 27.86 17.55 -4.57
C THR A 197 26.76 17.34 -3.55
N LEU A 198 27.00 17.83 -2.34
CA LEU A 198 25.99 17.99 -1.30
C LEU A 198 25.80 19.48 -1.00
N TRP A 199 24.65 19.83 -0.45
CA TRP A 199 24.34 21.17 0.02
C TRP A 199 24.04 21.12 1.51
N ILE A 200 24.73 21.94 2.28
CA ILE A 200 24.47 22.08 3.72
C ILE A 200 23.58 23.30 3.91
N ASP A 201 22.33 23.03 4.22
CA ASP A 201 21.34 24.04 4.56
C ASP A 201 21.37 24.29 6.07
N THR A 202 21.78 25.49 6.46
CA THR A 202 21.87 25.88 7.88
C THR A 202 20.59 26.54 8.39
N GLY A 203 19.59 26.72 7.53
CA GLY A 203 18.43 27.57 7.79
C GLY A 203 18.73 29.07 7.74
N LYS A 204 19.98 29.47 7.48
CA LYS A 204 20.44 30.87 7.43
C LYS A 204 21.27 31.11 6.17
N GLY A 205 20.81 32.03 5.32
CA GLY A 205 21.49 32.37 4.07
C GLY A 205 21.43 31.25 3.02
N ALA A 206 22.27 31.35 1.99
CA ALA A 206 22.33 30.36 0.92
C ALA A 206 22.97 29.04 1.40
N PRO A 207 22.46 27.87 0.96
CA PRO A 207 23.08 26.59 1.30
C PRO A 207 24.53 26.49 0.83
N ILE A 208 25.37 25.88 1.67
CA ILE A 208 26.81 25.73 1.39
C ILE A 208 26.99 24.53 0.45
N LYS A 209 27.44 24.78 -0.79
CA LYS A 209 27.86 23.71 -1.71
C LYS A 209 29.12 23.03 -1.18
N LYS A 210 29.12 21.71 -1.10
CA LYS A 210 30.27 20.88 -0.73
C LYS A 210 30.47 19.75 -1.72
N GLU A 211 31.68 19.64 -2.24
CA GLU A 211 32.11 18.50 -3.05
C GLU A 211 32.75 17.46 -2.14
N VAL A 212 32.25 16.22 -2.23
CA VAL A 212 32.75 15.09 -1.47
C VAL A 212 33.80 14.38 -2.32
N ARG A 213 35.07 14.42 -1.88
CA ARG A 213 36.14 13.64 -2.51
C ARG A 213 36.04 12.17 -2.08
N PRO A 214 36.25 11.20 -2.97
CA PRO A 214 36.32 9.80 -2.58
C PRO A 214 37.47 9.57 -1.58
N PRO A 215 37.35 8.62 -0.65
CA PRO A 215 38.44 8.26 0.25
C PRO A 215 39.68 7.84 -0.55
N SER A 216 40.75 8.61 -0.45
CA SER A 216 42.04 8.23 -1.02
C SER A 216 42.75 7.24 -0.09
N ASP A 217 42.35 5.96 -0.05
CA ASP A 217 43.34 4.87 0.18
C ASP A 217 42.83 3.44 0.00
N LYS A 218 43.75 2.59 -0.48
CA LYS A 218 43.58 1.23 -1.02
C LYS A 218 43.39 0.11 0.04
N ARG A 219 42.64 0.31 1.14
CA ARG A 219 42.60 -0.72 2.22
C ARG A 219 41.27 -1.34 2.61
N ALA A 220 40.13 -0.91 2.09
CA ALA A 220 38.82 -1.50 2.47
C ALA A 220 38.24 -2.52 1.46
N VAL A 221 38.87 -2.74 0.29
CA VAL A 221 38.27 -3.50 -0.83
C VAL A 221 38.32 -5.03 -0.64
N LYS A 222 38.77 -5.57 0.50
CA LYS A 222 38.89 -7.02 0.69
C LYS A 222 37.73 -7.72 1.41
N GLU A 223 36.78 -7.03 2.02
CA GLU A 223 35.73 -7.72 2.80
C GLU A 223 34.30 -7.68 2.22
N GLU A 224 33.99 -6.86 1.23
CA GLU A 224 32.59 -6.74 0.74
C GLU A 224 32.28 -7.49 -0.57
N LYS A 225 33.18 -8.35 -1.08
CA LYS A 225 32.89 -9.25 -2.23
C LYS A 225 31.89 -10.38 -1.94
N LYS A 226 31.12 -10.31 -0.85
CA LYS A 226 30.00 -11.21 -0.59
C LYS A 226 28.79 -10.39 -0.15
N THR A 227 28.02 -9.88 -1.10
CA THR A 227 26.58 -10.18 -1.27
C THR A 227 25.94 -9.28 -2.32
N GLU A 228 25.37 -9.94 -3.32
CA GLU A 228 24.09 -9.63 -3.99
C GLU A 228 23.93 -8.30 -4.74
N ALA A 229 24.07 -8.43 -6.06
CA ALA A 229 23.38 -7.64 -7.06
C ALA A 229 21.90 -8.03 -7.14
N VAL A 230 21.00 -7.07 -7.41
CA VAL A 230 20.25 -6.95 -8.69
C VAL A 230 19.66 -5.52 -8.80
N PRO A 231 19.62 -4.92 -10.01
CA PRO A 231 19.25 -3.52 -10.24
C PRO A 231 17.77 -3.34 -10.59
N ASP A 232 17.22 -2.16 -10.28
CA ASP A 232 15.92 -1.73 -10.76
C ASP A 232 16.01 -1.01 -12.11
N LYS A 233 15.05 -1.34 -12.96
CA LYS A 233 14.66 -0.58 -14.14
C LYS A 233 14.01 0.70 -13.66
N LYS A 234 14.19 1.80 -14.39
CA LYS A 234 13.03 2.57 -14.86
C LYS A 234 13.48 3.66 -15.82
N LYS A 235 12.94 3.57 -17.04
CA LYS A 235 12.45 4.77 -17.68
C LYS A 235 11.16 4.50 -18.41
N GLU A 236 10.08 4.88 -17.75
CA GLU A 236 8.99 5.54 -18.44
C GLU A 236 9.45 6.94 -18.85
N LEU A 237 9.12 7.26 -20.10
CA LEU A 237 8.34 8.44 -20.46
C LEU A 237 8.34 9.59 -19.45
N LYS A 238 8.80 10.75 -19.92
CA LYS A 238 7.98 11.95 -19.88
C LYS A 238 7.55 12.20 -21.32
N GLU A 239 6.30 12.58 -21.54
CA GLU A 239 5.95 14.00 -21.68
C GLU A 239 4.46 14.18 -21.96
N LEU A 240 3.82 15.01 -21.13
CA LEU A 240 2.54 15.68 -21.37
C LEU A 240 2.63 17.06 -20.73
N LYS A 241 2.29 18.09 -21.50
CA LYS A 241 1.87 19.46 -21.15
C LYS A 241 1.15 19.98 -22.41
N LYS A 242 0.04 20.73 -22.42
CA LYS A 242 -0.57 21.66 -21.45
C LYS A 242 -1.75 22.42 -22.12
N LYS A 243 -2.75 22.88 -21.35
CA LYS A 243 -3.27 24.29 -21.22
C LYS A 243 -4.78 24.35 -20.87
N GLU A 244 -5.12 25.37 -20.06
CA GLU A 244 -6.42 25.90 -19.55
C GLU A 244 -6.42 27.45 -19.82
N PRO A 245 -7.44 28.33 -19.57
CA PRO A 245 -8.41 28.35 -18.42
C PRO A 245 -9.80 29.10 -18.54
N LYS A 246 -10.58 29.11 -17.41
CA LYS A 246 -11.52 30.16 -16.83
C LYS A 246 -12.92 30.39 -17.47
N GLU A 247 -14.04 30.74 -16.80
CA GLU A 247 -14.42 31.14 -15.41
C GLU A 247 -15.97 30.97 -15.18
N LYS A 248 -16.46 31.25 -13.95
CA LYS A 248 -17.76 30.89 -13.32
C LYS A 248 -18.94 31.86 -13.59
N ASP A 249 -20.20 31.42 -13.39
CA ASP A 249 -21.11 31.81 -12.27
C ASP A 249 -22.62 31.46 -12.47
N LYS A 250 -23.29 31.18 -11.32
CA LYS A 250 -24.73 31.33 -10.94
C LYS A 250 -25.81 30.23 -11.12
N GLU A 251 -26.49 30.02 -9.97
CA GLU A 251 -27.94 29.73 -9.72
C GLU A 251 -28.54 28.44 -10.33
N ALA A 252 -28.98 27.41 -9.59
CA ALA A 252 -29.98 27.32 -8.53
C ALA A 252 -31.39 27.78 -8.94
N GLU A 253 -32.08 27.00 -9.79
CA GLU A 253 -33.53 26.70 -9.74
C GLU A 253 -33.93 25.78 -10.93
N GLU A 254 -35.07 25.10 -10.80
CA GLU A 254 -35.72 24.20 -11.77
C GLU A 254 -35.22 22.74 -11.89
N LEU A 255 -35.64 21.95 -10.89
CA LEU A 255 -36.13 20.59 -11.12
C LEU A 255 -37.32 20.62 -12.09
N THR A 256 -37.38 19.61 -12.96
CA THR A 256 -38.44 19.25 -13.92
C THR A 256 -38.29 19.81 -15.34
N LYS A 257 -37.61 19.04 -16.20
CA LYS A 257 -37.94 18.85 -17.62
C LYS A 257 -37.22 17.60 -18.17
N GLU A 258 -37.93 16.90 -19.03
CA GLU A 258 -37.62 15.59 -19.62
C GLU A 258 -36.21 15.54 -20.23
N GLU A 259 -35.47 14.45 -19.95
CA GLU A 259 -34.14 14.24 -20.52
C GLU A 259 -34.19 13.99 -22.04
N PRO A 260 -33.25 14.56 -22.82
CA PRO A 260 -33.18 14.34 -24.25
C PRO A 260 -32.59 12.95 -24.55
N VAL A 261 -33.01 12.38 -25.68
CA VAL A 261 -32.46 11.15 -26.27
C VAL A 261 -30.95 11.29 -26.42
N VAL A 262 -30.19 10.49 -25.66
CA VAL A 262 -28.73 10.42 -25.76
C VAL A 262 -28.36 9.72 -27.07
N GLU A 263 -27.74 10.45 -28.00
CA GLU A 263 -27.10 9.89 -29.18
C GLU A 263 -26.08 8.81 -28.77
N ASP A 264 -26.14 7.65 -29.42
CA ASP A 264 -25.31 6.48 -29.09
C ASP A 264 -23.85 6.76 -29.52
N GLY A 265 -23.07 7.36 -28.62
CA GLY A 265 -21.66 7.68 -28.85
C GLY A 265 -20.80 6.44 -29.10
N GLU A 266 -19.71 6.61 -29.86
CA GLU A 266 -18.76 5.54 -30.20
C GLU A 266 -18.24 4.80 -28.95
N LYS A 267 -18.08 3.48 -29.07
CA LYS A 267 -17.60 2.60 -28.00
C LYS A 267 -16.10 2.80 -27.77
N LYS A 268 -15.75 3.79 -26.95
CA LYS A 268 -14.36 4.04 -26.53
C LYS A 268 -13.95 3.08 -25.39
N PRO A 269 -12.70 2.58 -25.38
CA PRO A 269 -12.18 1.79 -24.27
C PRO A 269 -12.24 2.55 -22.94
N LEU A 270 -12.64 1.86 -21.86
CA LEU A 270 -12.79 2.45 -20.54
C LEU A 270 -11.44 2.72 -19.87
N ILE A 271 -11.36 3.78 -19.08
CA ILE A 271 -10.29 4.03 -18.11
C ILE A 271 -10.92 3.91 -16.72
N LEU A 272 -10.41 2.99 -15.91
CA LEU A 272 -10.94 2.72 -14.57
C LEU A 272 -9.94 3.14 -13.50
N GLY A 273 -10.41 3.36 -12.28
CA GLY A 273 -9.55 3.58 -11.10
C GLY A 273 -9.53 2.37 -10.16
N SER A 274 -8.53 2.30 -9.28
CA SER A 274 -8.52 1.36 -8.16
C SER A 274 -7.68 1.92 -7.01
N THR A 275 -8.28 2.04 -5.83
CA THR A 275 -7.59 2.49 -4.61
C THR A 275 -7.16 1.28 -3.80
N LEU A 276 -5.84 1.09 -3.66
CA LEU A 276 -5.26 -0.06 -2.95
C LEU A 276 -4.22 0.42 -1.94
N ASP A 277 -3.94 -0.38 -0.91
CA ASP A 277 -2.77 -0.14 -0.05
C ASP A 277 -1.55 -0.83 -0.64
N LEU A 278 -0.57 -0.10 -1.17
CA LEU A 278 0.64 -0.69 -1.76
C LEU A 278 1.84 -0.68 -0.81
N THR A 279 1.73 -0.04 0.37
CA THR A 279 2.88 0.25 1.24
C THR A 279 2.71 -0.12 2.71
N ARG A 280 1.49 -0.34 3.20
CA ARG A 280 1.16 -0.55 4.62
C ARG A 280 0.68 -1.98 4.93
N ALA A 281 -0.41 -2.10 5.68
CA ALA A 281 -0.84 -3.29 6.41
C ALA A 281 -1.35 -4.43 5.50
N VAL A 282 -1.87 -4.11 4.31
CA VAL A 282 -2.45 -5.06 3.36
C VAL A 282 -1.74 -5.05 2.00
N LYS A 283 -0.53 -4.48 1.94
CA LYS A 283 0.31 -4.38 0.72
C LYS A 283 0.52 -5.66 -0.07
N PHE A 284 0.57 -6.82 0.57
CA PHE A 284 0.77 -8.09 -0.13
C PHE A 284 -0.50 -8.50 -0.87
N GLN A 285 -1.66 -8.39 -0.21
CA GLN A 285 -2.97 -8.62 -0.82
C GLN A 285 -3.19 -7.66 -1.99
N SER A 286 -2.97 -6.35 -1.79
CA SER A 286 -3.12 -5.34 -2.84
C SER A 286 -2.22 -5.57 -4.05
N LYS A 287 -1.00 -6.07 -3.85
CA LYS A 287 -0.12 -6.47 -4.96
C LYS A 287 -0.71 -7.63 -5.74
N SER A 288 -1.23 -8.65 -5.06
CA SER A 288 -1.94 -9.77 -5.72
C SER A 288 -3.17 -9.30 -6.49
N VAL A 289 -3.97 -8.38 -5.93
CA VAL A 289 -5.11 -7.77 -6.63
C VAL A 289 -4.65 -7.08 -7.92
N LYS A 290 -3.59 -6.27 -7.83
CA LYS A 290 -3.03 -5.61 -9.03
C LYS A 290 -2.56 -6.64 -10.07
N VAL A 291 -1.90 -7.72 -9.64
CA VAL A 291 -1.44 -8.79 -10.52
C VAL A 291 -2.59 -9.42 -11.30
N GLY A 292 -3.72 -9.73 -10.66
CA GLY A 292 -4.86 -10.34 -11.34
C GLY A 292 -5.51 -9.42 -12.38
N ILE A 293 -5.66 -8.13 -12.05
CA ILE A 293 -6.13 -7.10 -12.99
C ILE A 293 -5.19 -7.00 -14.20
N ASP A 294 -3.90 -6.78 -13.95
CA ASP A 294 -2.90 -6.59 -14.99
C ASP A 294 -2.81 -7.80 -15.93
N LEU A 295 -2.81 -9.00 -15.34
CA LEU A 295 -2.72 -10.26 -16.07
C LEU A 295 -3.89 -10.42 -17.03
N ARG A 296 -5.12 -10.16 -16.57
CA ARG A 296 -6.30 -10.33 -17.42
C ARG A 296 -6.35 -9.28 -18.53
N LEU A 297 -6.05 -8.02 -18.22
CA LEU A 297 -6.01 -6.94 -19.22
C LEU A 297 -4.90 -7.16 -20.25
N LYS A 298 -3.78 -7.75 -19.86
CA LYS A 298 -2.72 -8.16 -20.80
C LYS A 298 -3.29 -9.15 -21.82
N GLU A 299 -3.93 -10.21 -21.36
CA GLU A 299 -4.51 -11.23 -22.25
C GLU A 299 -5.59 -10.70 -23.17
N GLU A 300 -6.41 -9.76 -22.70
CA GLU A 300 -7.41 -9.13 -23.56
C GLU A 300 -6.75 -8.33 -24.69
N ARG A 301 -5.71 -7.54 -24.36
CA ARG A 301 -4.94 -6.78 -25.36
C ARG A 301 -4.19 -7.67 -26.35
N GLU A 302 -3.71 -8.83 -25.91
CA GLU A 302 -3.09 -9.83 -26.79
C GLU A 302 -4.11 -10.47 -27.74
N ALA A 303 -5.39 -10.55 -27.34
CA ALA A 303 -6.47 -11.10 -28.16
C ALA A 303 -7.11 -10.09 -29.13
N GLY A 304 -6.79 -8.80 -29.04
CA GLY A 304 -7.31 -7.75 -29.91
C GLY A 304 -7.52 -6.41 -29.20
N GLU A 305 -8.44 -5.59 -29.72
CA GLU A 305 -8.80 -4.33 -29.07
C GLU A 305 -9.50 -4.58 -27.72
N SER A 306 -8.90 -4.06 -26.65
CA SER A 306 -9.46 -4.20 -25.30
C SER A 306 -10.53 -3.15 -25.04
N VAL A 307 -11.61 -3.56 -24.39
CA VAL A 307 -12.69 -2.66 -23.97
C VAL A 307 -12.34 -1.86 -22.71
N ILE A 308 -11.23 -2.20 -22.04
CA ILE A 308 -10.67 -1.47 -20.89
C ILE A 308 -9.23 -1.09 -21.25
N SER A 309 -9.00 0.19 -21.55
CA SER A 309 -7.67 0.69 -21.90
C SER A 309 -6.66 0.47 -20.76
N GLN A 310 -7.05 0.83 -19.54
CA GLN A 310 -6.22 0.70 -18.34
C GLN A 310 -7.05 0.79 -17.06
N VAL A 311 -6.48 0.24 -15.97
CA VAL A 311 -6.93 0.47 -14.61
C VAL A 311 -5.83 1.23 -13.87
N ILE A 312 -6.10 2.48 -13.49
CA ILE A 312 -5.15 3.31 -12.75
C ILE A 312 -5.20 2.93 -11.27
N VAL A 313 -4.15 2.26 -10.81
CA VAL A 313 -4.00 1.84 -9.41
C VAL A 313 -3.21 2.91 -8.63
N VAL A 314 -3.73 3.30 -7.48
CA VAL A 314 -3.12 4.31 -6.60
C VAL A 314 -2.93 3.76 -5.19
N ASP A 315 -1.83 4.17 -4.54
CA ASP A 315 -1.55 3.77 -3.16
C ASP A 315 -2.28 4.70 -2.18
N ASP A 316 -3.31 4.20 -1.50
CA ASP A 316 -4.05 4.93 -0.48
C ASP A 316 -3.57 4.68 0.96
N GLU A 317 -2.51 3.88 1.11
CA GLU A 317 -1.88 3.53 2.39
C GLU A 317 -2.84 2.88 3.41
N TYR A 318 -3.96 2.33 2.96
CA TYR A 318 -5.05 1.83 3.81
C TYR A 318 -5.66 2.91 4.72
N THR A 319 -5.63 4.18 4.27
CA THR A 319 -6.12 5.32 5.05
C THR A 319 -7.34 5.99 4.41
N PRO A 320 -8.47 6.12 5.14
CA PRO A 320 -9.70 6.75 4.62
C PRO A 320 -9.46 8.12 3.98
N ARG A 321 -8.64 8.95 4.64
CA ARG A 321 -8.31 10.30 4.18
C ARG A 321 -7.63 10.30 2.82
N LYS A 322 -6.62 9.44 2.62
CA LYS A 322 -5.89 9.40 1.35
C LYS A 322 -6.77 8.79 0.25
N THR A 323 -7.57 7.76 0.58
CA THR A 323 -8.53 7.19 -0.37
C THR A 323 -9.48 8.27 -0.91
N VAL A 324 -10.08 9.10 -0.06
CA VAL A 324 -10.95 10.21 -0.52
C VAL A 324 -10.21 11.20 -1.43
N GLN A 325 -8.96 11.52 -1.12
CA GLN A 325 -8.13 12.39 -1.98
C GLN A 325 -7.92 11.77 -3.37
N GLU A 326 -7.58 10.48 -3.41
CA GLU A 326 -7.35 9.77 -4.66
C GLU A 326 -8.64 9.57 -5.48
N VAL A 327 -9.78 9.30 -4.83
CA VAL A 327 -11.09 9.19 -5.49
C VAL A 327 -11.52 10.52 -6.09
N ASN A 328 -11.36 11.63 -5.36
CA ASN A 328 -11.63 12.96 -5.93
C ASN A 328 -10.71 13.27 -7.11
N ARG A 329 -9.43 12.88 -7.04
CA ARG A 329 -8.50 13.01 -8.17
C ARG A 329 -8.93 12.18 -9.37
N PHE A 330 -9.47 10.97 -9.17
CA PHE A 330 -10.05 10.18 -10.26
C PHE A 330 -11.23 10.92 -10.91
N LEU A 331 -12.15 11.46 -10.10
CA LEU A 331 -13.28 12.24 -10.61
C LEU A 331 -12.85 13.49 -11.39
N GLU A 332 -11.85 14.23 -10.91
CA GLU A 332 -11.24 15.36 -11.63
C GLU A 332 -10.64 14.95 -12.98
N GLN A 333 -10.24 13.69 -13.13
CA GLN A 333 -9.71 13.10 -14.37
C GLN A 333 -10.78 12.42 -15.23
N GLY A 334 -12.07 12.51 -14.85
CA GLY A 334 -13.17 11.84 -15.54
C GLY A 334 -13.20 10.32 -15.34
N ILE A 335 -12.52 9.81 -14.31
CA ILE A 335 -12.53 8.39 -13.94
C ILE A 335 -13.55 8.21 -12.81
N ASP A 336 -14.71 7.71 -13.16
CA ASP A 336 -15.85 7.57 -12.25
C ASP A 336 -16.27 6.10 -12.02
N ILE A 337 -15.51 5.15 -12.57
CA ILE A 337 -15.68 3.71 -12.33
C ILE A 337 -14.43 3.17 -11.62
N LEU A 338 -14.62 2.56 -10.46
CA LEU A 338 -13.56 1.91 -9.69
C LEU A 338 -13.70 0.39 -9.76
N LEU A 339 -12.62 -0.30 -10.12
CA LEU A 339 -12.53 -1.76 -10.15
C LEU A 339 -11.68 -2.27 -8.99
N ASN A 340 -12.23 -3.23 -8.24
CA ASN A 340 -11.55 -3.89 -7.11
C ASN A 340 -10.88 -2.96 -6.08
N PRO A 341 -11.44 -1.77 -5.70
CA PRO A 341 -10.85 -1.01 -4.62
C PRO A 341 -10.84 -1.85 -3.33
N LEU A 342 -9.78 -1.72 -2.53
CA LEU A 342 -9.54 -2.60 -1.39
C LEU A 342 -9.71 -1.86 -0.05
N GLY A 343 -10.38 -2.55 0.87
CA GLY A 343 -10.54 -2.13 2.26
C GLY A 343 -11.94 -1.59 2.57
N SER A 344 -12.54 -2.10 3.63
CA SER A 344 -13.85 -1.61 4.11
C SER A 344 -13.80 -0.15 4.55
N PRO A 345 -12.93 0.25 5.50
CA PRO A 345 -12.96 1.62 6.00
C PRO A 345 -12.47 2.67 4.99
N THR A 346 -11.68 2.27 3.98
CA THR A 346 -11.26 3.14 2.88
C THR A 346 -12.42 3.38 1.91
N LEU A 347 -13.17 2.32 1.54
CA LEU A 347 -14.39 2.43 0.74
C LEU A 347 -15.52 3.21 1.45
N GLU A 348 -15.70 2.97 2.75
CA GLU A 348 -16.69 3.67 3.57
C GLU A 348 -16.54 5.20 3.49
N ALA A 349 -15.30 5.69 3.39
CA ALA A 349 -14.96 7.11 3.40
C ALA A 349 -15.50 7.91 2.21
N TYR A 350 -15.87 7.24 1.12
CA TYR A 350 -16.45 7.87 -0.07
C TYR A 350 -17.79 7.26 -0.47
N LEU A 351 -18.45 6.55 0.46
CA LEU A 351 -19.71 5.86 0.18
C LEU A 351 -20.83 6.79 -0.27
N ASP A 352 -20.83 8.05 0.18
CA ASP A 352 -21.80 9.06 -0.26
C ASP A 352 -21.66 9.37 -1.76
N LEU A 353 -20.43 9.39 -2.30
CA LEU A 353 -20.22 9.54 -3.75
C LEU A 353 -20.80 8.36 -4.54
N VAL A 354 -20.84 7.17 -3.94
CA VAL A 354 -21.48 6.00 -4.55
C VAL A 354 -23.00 6.11 -4.49
N ARG A 355 -23.56 6.54 -3.34
CA ARG A 355 -25.00 6.77 -3.19
C ARG A 355 -25.53 7.82 -4.17
N GLU A 356 -24.78 8.90 -4.36
CA GLU A 356 -25.08 9.99 -5.28
C GLU A 356 -24.87 9.61 -6.76
N GLY A 357 -24.35 8.42 -7.05
CA GLY A 357 -24.04 7.98 -8.42
C GLY A 357 -22.85 8.67 -9.07
N LYS A 358 -22.08 9.46 -8.29
CA LYS A 358 -20.84 10.07 -8.78
C LYS A 358 -19.79 9.02 -9.09
N VAL A 359 -19.73 7.93 -8.33
CA VAL A 359 -18.78 6.82 -8.54
C VAL A 359 -19.50 5.47 -8.63
N LEU A 360 -19.20 4.67 -9.65
CA LEU A 360 -19.56 3.25 -9.72
C LEU A 360 -18.43 2.39 -9.13
N VAL A 361 -18.73 1.58 -8.14
CA VAL A 361 -17.75 0.67 -7.52
C VAL A 361 -18.06 -0.78 -7.90
N LEU A 362 -17.15 -1.40 -8.64
CA LEU A 362 -17.28 -2.75 -9.15
C LEU A 362 -16.36 -3.71 -8.42
N PHE A 363 -16.97 -4.72 -7.83
CA PHE A 363 -16.33 -5.88 -7.23
C PHE A 363 -15.26 -5.49 -6.19
N PRO A 364 -15.60 -4.65 -5.20
CA PRO A 364 -14.62 -4.19 -4.22
C PRO A 364 -14.05 -5.37 -3.42
N MET A 365 -12.78 -5.27 -3.03
CA MET A 365 -12.10 -6.29 -2.23
C MET A 365 -12.46 -6.11 -0.74
N THR A 366 -13.75 -6.18 -0.45
CA THR A 366 -14.30 -6.15 0.91
C THR A 366 -15.68 -6.81 0.95
N GLY A 367 -15.93 -7.54 2.02
CA GLY A 367 -17.20 -8.17 2.31
C GLY A 367 -17.98 -7.48 3.43
N ALA A 368 -17.72 -6.21 3.76
CA ALA A 368 -18.41 -5.55 4.88
C ALA A 368 -19.92 -5.38 4.61
N PRO A 369 -20.78 -5.57 5.63
CA PRO A 369 -22.23 -5.54 5.45
C PRO A 369 -22.78 -4.16 5.09
N LEU A 370 -22.10 -3.08 5.47
CA LEU A 370 -22.54 -1.71 5.18
C LEU A 370 -22.62 -1.38 3.67
N PHE A 371 -21.96 -2.19 2.84
CA PHE A 371 -21.95 -2.09 1.37
C PHE A 371 -23.03 -2.92 0.67
N ARG A 372 -23.85 -3.65 1.43
CA ARG A 372 -24.87 -4.58 0.90
C ARG A 372 -26.29 -4.05 1.07
N LYS A 373 -26.45 -2.76 0.86
CA LYS A 373 -27.75 -2.12 0.96
C LYS A 373 -28.35 -1.90 -0.43
N LYS A 374 -29.66 -2.12 -0.56
CA LYS A 374 -30.40 -1.99 -1.81
C LYS A 374 -30.25 -0.61 -2.47
N ASP A 375 -30.12 0.45 -1.67
CA ASP A 375 -29.99 1.84 -2.11
C ASP A 375 -28.62 2.16 -2.74
N LEU A 376 -27.59 1.33 -2.53
CA LEU A 376 -26.29 1.45 -3.19
C LEU A 376 -26.35 0.97 -4.65
N LYS A 377 -27.13 1.67 -5.46
CA LYS A 377 -27.40 1.30 -6.87
C LYS A 377 -26.16 1.30 -7.75
N TYR A 378 -25.12 2.06 -7.42
CA TYR A 378 -23.85 2.14 -8.14
C TYR A 378 -22.76 1.26 -7.51
N MET A 379 -23.15 0.07 -7.03
CA MET A 379 -22.22 -0.90 -6.46
C MET A 379 -22.64 -2.33 -6.81
N ALA A 380 -21.66 -3.18 -7.13
CA ALA A 380 -21.87 -4.62 -7.31
C ALA A 380 -20.73 -5.42 -6.70
N HIS A 381 -21.05 -6.55 -6.06
CA HIS A 381 -20.08 -7.43 -5.39
C HIS A 381 -20.00 -8.78 -6.09
N ILE A 382 -18.80 -9.35 -6.18
CA ILE A 382 -18.65 -10.79 -6.47
C ILE A 382 -18.62 -11.56 -5.15
N ARG A 383 -17.73 -11.21 -4.23
CA ARG A 383 -17.53 -11.94 -2.98
C ARG A 383 -18.73 -11.89 -2.01
N PRO A 384 -18.98 -12.97 -1.26
CA PRO A 384 -19.98 -12.99 -0.17
C PRO A 384 -19.68 -12.10 1.03
N SER A 385 -20.66 -12.04 1.96
CA SER A 385 -20.60 -11.20 3.17
C SER A 385 -19.70 -11.71 4.27
N TYR A 386 -19.00 -10.79 4.94
CA TYR A 386 -18.27 -11.05 6.17
C TYR A 386 -19.19 -11.53 7.29
N ILE A 387 -20.47 -11.13 7.32
CA ILE A 387 -21.46 -11.70 8.26
C ILE A 387 -21.59 -13.22 8.01
N ILE A 388 -21.68 -13.62 6.75
CA ILE A 388 -21.81 -15.03 6.37
C ILE A 388 -20.52 -15.78 6.72
N GLU A 389 -19.36 -15.22 6.41
CA GLU A 389 -18.07 -15.82 6.79
C GLU A 389 -17.92 -15.96 8.31
N GLY A 390 -18.27 -14.94 9.08
CA GLY A 390 -18.22 -14.97 10.55
C GLY A 390 -19.11 -16.08 11.10
N LYS A 391 -20.35 -16.18 10.62
CA LYS A 391 -21.29 -17.24 10.97
C LYS A 391 -20.75 -18.63 10.62
N LEU A 392 -20.26 -18.83 9.40
CA LEU A 392 -19.75 -20.13 8.93
C LEU A 392 -18.50 -20.56 9.70
N LEU A 393 -17.55 -19.65 9.97
CA LEU A 393 -16.36 -19.96 10.76
C LEU A 393 -16.73 -20.33 12.21
N THR A 394 -17.68 -19.61 12.81
CA THR A 394 -18.18 -19.96 14.15
C THR A 394 -18.94 -21.28 14.14
N GLU A 395 -19.77 -21.55 13.13
CA GLU A 395 -20.47 -22.82 12.96
C GLU A 395 -19.47 -23.97 12.82
N TYR A 396 -18.44 -23.83 11.99
CA TYR A 396 -17.38 -24.82 11.84
C TYR A 396 -16.62 -25.07 13.16
N ALA A 397 -16.32 -24.01 13.91
CA ALA A 397 -15.69 -24.12 15.21
C ALA A 397 -16.55 -24.96 16.19
N LEU A 398 -17.85 -24.69 16.25
CA LEU A 398 -18.77 -25.34 17.18
C LEU A 398 -19.11 -26.77 16.76
N ASP A 399 -19.42 -26.96 15.48
CA ASP A 399 -20.05 -28.19 14.98
C ASP A 399 -19.04 -29.18 14.43
N THR A 400 -17.95 -28.71 13.83
CA THR A 400 -16.91 -29.59 13.28
C THR A 400 -15.75 -29.76 14.27
N LEU A 401 -15.18 -28.66 14.76
CA LEU A 401 -14.06 -28.72 15.71
C LEU A 401 -14.49 -28.98 17.16
N LYS A 402 -15.80 -28.95 17.44
CA LYS A 402 -16.37 -29.15 18.78
C LYS A 402 -15.76 -28.21 19.82
N ALA A 403 -15.40 -27.00 19.41
CA ALA A 403 -14.80 -25.99 20.27
C ALA A 403 -15.78 -25.55 21.35
N LYS A 404 -15.29 -25.49 22.59
CA LYS A 404 -16.05 -25.10 23.78
C LYS A 404 -15.77 -23.66 24.19
N LYS A 405 -14.61 -23.09 23.82
CA LYS A 405 -14.12 -21.81 24.33
C LYS A 405 -13.32 -21.00 23.30
N GLY A 406 -14.01 -20.15 22.54
CA GLY A 406 -13.38 -19.39 21.45
C GLY A 406 -12.93 -17.97 21.80
N VAL A 407 -11.92 -17.50 21.08
CA VAL A 407 -11.61 -16.06 20.97
C VAL A 407 -11.84 -15.60 19.54
N MET A 408 -12.43 -14.41 19.39
CA MET A 408 -12.52 -13.69 18.12
C MET A 408 -11.60 -12.47 18.17
N PHE A 409 -10.46 -12.55 17.50
CA PHE A 409 -9.51 -11.43 17.37
C PHE A 409 -9.88 -10.61 16.13
N TYR A 410 -10.32 -9.37 16.32
CA TYR A 410 -10.95 -8.60 15.24
C TYR A 410 -10.44 -7.16 15.14
N GLN A 411 -10.39 -6.62 13.92
CA GLN A 411 -10.08 -5.21 13.71
C GLN A 411 -11.29 -4.38 14.10
N ASP A 412 -11.08 -3.38 14.95
CA ASP A 412 -12.16 -2.55 15.49
C ASP A 412 -12.58 -1.44 14.52
N ASP A 413 -13.07 -1.86 13.35
CA ASP A 413 -13.67 -1.02 12.33
C ASP A 413 -14.58 -1.84 11.39
N ALA A 414 -15.10 -1.20 10.34
CA ALA A 414 -15.99 -1.81 9.34
C ALA A 414 -15.49 -3.13 8.73
N PHE A 415 -14.18 -3.42 8.77
CA PHE A 415 -13.65 -4.71 8.32
C PHE A 415 -13.93 -5.83 9.34
N GLY A 416 -13.44 -5.70 10.57
CA GLY A 416 -13.56 -6.78 11.57
C GLY A 416 -14.97 -6.92 12.17
N GLN A 417 -15.72 -5.82 12.23
CA GLN A 417 -17.06 -5.80 12.82
C GLN A 417 -18.06 -6.68 12.06
N GLY A 418 -17.98 -6.77 10.72
CA GLY A 418 -18.90 -7.60 9.95
C GLY A 418 -18.80 -9.09 10.27
N PHE A 419 -17.57 -9.60 10.49
CA PHE A 419 -17.38 -10.99 10.93
C PHE A 419 -17.84 -11.20 12.37
N LEU A 420 -17.52 -10.25 13.25
CA LEU A 420 -17.89 -10.32 14.66
C LEU A 420 -19.41 -10.37 14.82
N GLU A 421 -20.14 -9.57 14.05
CA GLU A 421 -21.61 -9.53 14.04
C GLU A 421 -22.19 -10.91 13.70
N GLY A 422 -21.79 -11.51 12.58
CA GLY A 422 -22.30 -12.83 12.18
C GLY A 422 -21.96 -13.95 13.17
N ALA A 423 -20.76 -13.90 13.77
CA ALA A 423 -20.37 -14.82 14.83
C ALA A 423 -21.22 -14.64 16.09
N GLN A 424 -21.42 -13.39 16.54
CA GLN A 424 -22.19 -13.08 17.74
C GLN A 424 -23.69 -13.40 17.58
N GLU A 425 -24.27 -13.17 16.41
CA GLU A 425 -25.65 -13.53 16.09
C GLU A 425 -25.87 -15.04 16.27
N LEU A 426 -24.97 -15.87 15.71
CA LEU A 426 -25.04 -17.32 15.84
C LEU A 426 -24.87 -17.77 17.30
N LEU A 427 -23.87 -17.22 18.01
CA LEU A 427 -23.63 -17.54 19.42
C LEU A 427 -24.84 -17.19 20.29
N LYS A 428 -25.46 -16.03 20.05
CA LYS A 428 -26.68 -15.59 20.74
C LYS A 428 -27.85 -16.53 20.43
N LYS A 429 -28.07 -16.88 19.16
CA LYS A 429 -29.12 -17.84 18.73
C LYS A 429 -28.95 -19.20 19.42
N ARG A 430 -27.71 -19.65 19.62
CA ARG A 430 -27.38 -20.91 20.30
C ARG A 430 -27.18 -20.78 21.81
N LYS A 431 -27.39 -19.59 22.39
CA LYS A 431 -27.22 -19.29 23.84
C LYS A 431 -25.82 -19.64 24.38
N ILE A 432 -24.78 -19.48 23.57
CA ILE A 432 -23.39 -19.77 23.93
C ILE A 432 -22.72 -18.48 24.42
N THR A 433 -22.12 -18.54 25.61
CA THR A 433 -21.51 -17.37 26.28
C THR A 433 -20.00 -17.49 26.49
N ASN A 434 -19.40 -18.67 26.28
CA ASN A 434 -17.97 -18.94 26.48
C ASN A 434 -17.12 -18.49 25.28
N TRP A 435 -17.33 -17.27 24.80
CA TRP A 435 -16.59 -16.70 23.68
C TRP A 435 -16.14 -15.27 23.98
N LEU A 436 -14.89 -14.94 23.65
CA LEU A 436 -14.28 -13.66 23.96
C LEU A 436 -13.93 -12.87 22.70
N ALA A 437 -14.54 -11.70 22.53
CA ALA A 437 -14.17 -10.74 21.49
C ALA A 437 -12.97 -9.88 21.94
N VAL A 438 -11.91 -9.84 21.13
CA VAL A 438 -10.65 -9.14 21.42
C VAL A 438 -10.34 -8.15 20.28
N PRO A 439 -10.62 -6.85 20.46
CA PRO A 439 -10.37 -5.82 19.45
C PRO A 439 -8.88 -5.46 19.34
N TYR A 440 -8.48 -5.00 18.14
CA TYR A 440 -7.27 -4.23 17.91
C TYR A 440 -7.56 -3.08 16.93
N GLN A 441 -6.71 -2.04 16.96
CA GLN A 441 -6.87 -0.89 16.07
C GLN A 441 -6.09 -1.08 14.78
N ARG A 442 -6.59 -0.51 13.68
CA ARG A 442 -5.92 -0.61 12.38
C ARG A 442 -4.48 -0.11 12.44
N ASN A 443 -3.60 -0.78 11.72
CA ASN A 443 -2.15 -0.51 11.69
C ASN A 443 -1.43 -0.74 13.02
N ASP A 444 -2.09 -1.29 14.05
CA ASP A 444 -1.40 -1.79 15.24
C ASP A 444 -0.42 -2.90 14.84
N VAL A 445 0.78 -2.84 15.42
CA VAL A 445 1.82 -3.88 15.27
C VAL A 445 2.19 -4.52 16.61
N THR A 446 1.61 -4.04 17.71
CA THR A 446 1.86 -4.53 19.08
C THR A 446 0.55 -4.97 19.72
N PHE A 447 0.54 -6.16 20.33
CA PHE A 447 -0.68 -6.82 20.81
C PHE A 447 -0.57 -7.25 22.27
N ALA A 448 0.29 -6.63 23.08
CA ALA A 448 0.57 -7.06 24.45
C ALA A 448 -0.70 -7.19 25.33
N LYS A 449 -1.65 -6.26 25.20
CA LYS A 449 -2.93 -6.31 25.92
C LYS A 449 -3.80 -7.48 25.45
N GLN A 450 -3.86 -7.70 24.14
CA GLN A 450 -4.61 -8.78 23.51
C GLN A 450 -4.02 -10.13 23.89
N VAL A 451 -2.69 -10.27 23.85
CA VAL A 451 -1.94 -11.45 24.30
C VAL A 451 -2.27 -11.77 25.75
N ALA A 452 -2.21 -10.79 26.66
CA ALA A 452 -2.53 -11.00 28.07
C ALA A 452 -3.98 -11.47 28.27
N ARG A 453 -4.95 -10.86 27.55
CA ARG A 453 -6.36 -11.31 27.59
C ARG A 453 -6.53 -12.72 27.06
N ILE A 454 -5.92 -13.06 25.91
CA ILE A 454 -6.05 -14.37 25.28
C ILE A 454 -5.42 -15.46 26.15
N LYS A 455 -4.21 -15.23 26.69
CA LYS A 455 -3.58 -16.20 27.61
C LYS A 455 -4.36 -16.40 28.89
N LYS A 456 -4.88 -15.32 29.49
CA LYS A 456 -5.75 -15.42 30.68
C LYS A 456 -7.04 -16.19 30.38
N TYR A 457 -7.59 -16.01 29.18
CA TYR A 457 -8.80 -16.68 28.77
C TYR A 457 -8.57 -18.14 28.38
N ASP A 458 -7.39 -18.50 27.88
CA ASP A 458 -7.02 -19.84 27.46
C ASP A 458 -8.07 -20.51 26.53
N PRO A 459 -8.25 -20.01 25.30
CA PRO A 459 -9.20 -20.57 24.36
C PRO A 459 -8.70 -21.88 23.72
N ASP A 460 -9.62 -22.73 23.27
CA ASP A 460 -9.32 -23.89 22.43
C ASP A 460 -9.29 -23.55 20.94
N VAL A 461 -10.02 -22.50 20.54
CA VAL A 461 -10.04 -21.98 19.16
C VAL A 461 -9.83 -20.47 19.08
N LEU A 462 -9.04 -20.03 18.10
CA LEU A 462 -8.83 -18.64 17.73
C LEU A 462 -9.44 -18.36 16.35
N LEU A 463 -10.44 -17.47 16.29
CA LEU A 463 -10.99 -16.92 15.05
C LEU A 463 -10.29 -15.59 14.77
N PHE A 464 -9.70 -15.47 13.59
CA PHE A 464 -9.00 -14.28 13.13
C PHE A 464 -9.87 -13.51 12.14
N PHE A 465 -10.48 -12.43 12.63
CA PHE A 465 -11.22 -11.44 11.85
C PHE A 465 -10.35 -10.18 11.67
N SER A 466 -9.11 -10.42 11.24
CA SER A 466 -8.01 -9.45 11.22
C SER A 466 -7.27 -9.48 9.89
N VAL A 467 -6.55 -8.43 9.54
CA VAL A 467 -5.60 -8.48 8.42
C VAL A 467 -4.39 -9.36 8.76
N THR A 468 -3.73 -9.89 7.74
CA THR A 468 -2.65 -10.89 7.92
C THR A 468 -1.42 -10.33 8.64
N THR A 469 -1.15 -9.03 8.55
CA THR A 469 -0.07 -8.36 9.31
C THR A 469 -0.34 -8.38 10.82
N ALA A 470 -1.56 -8.06 11.24
CA ALA A 470 -1.96 -8.09 12.63
C ALA A 470 -1.95 -9.52 13.19
N ALA A 471 -2.50 -10.49 12.44
CA ALA A 471 -2.50 -11.89 12.83
C ALA A 471 -1.08 -12.43 13.05
N ARG A 472 -0.13 -12.17 12.14
CA ARG A 472 1.28 -12.55 12.32
C ARG A 472 1.90 -11.93 13.55
N GLY A 473 1.61 -10.65 13.80
CA GLY A 473 2.09 -9.96 14.98
C GLY A 473 1.54 -10.57 16.27
N LEU A 474 0.25 -10.91 16.31
CA LEU A 474 -0.39 -11.56 17.45
C LEU A 474 0.17 -12.96 17.67
N ILE A 475 0.24 -13.79 16.62
CA ILE A 475 0.78 -15.17 16.69
C ILE A 475 2.20 -15.17 17.26
N ARG A 476 3.07 -14.27 16.78
CA ARG A 476 4.44 -14.13 17.29
C ARG A 476 4.48 -13.76 18.77
N GLN A 477 3.59 -12.87 19.21
CA GLN A 477 3.57 -12.37 20.60
C GLN A 477 2.87 -13.33 21.57
N LEU A 478 1.90 -14.13 21.10
CA LEU A 478 1.35 -15.26 21.87
C LEU A 478 2.44 -16.32 22.10
N GLY A 479 3.20 -16.62 21.04
CA GLY A 479 4.25 -17.63 20.98
C GLY A 479 3.82 -18.79 20.09
N ILE A 480 4.73 -19.26 19.22
CA ILE A 480 4.42 -20.31 18.23
C ILE A 480 3.94 -21.61 18.91
N GLN A 481 4.60 -22.01 20.00
CA GLN A 481 4.23 -23.22 20.75
C GLN A 481 2.84 -23.11 21.39
N GLU A 482 2.50 -21.93 21.90
CA GLU A 482 1.19 -21.66 22.50
C GLU A 482 0.06 -21.82 21.48
N VAL A 483 0.25 -21.31 20.26
CA VAL A 483 -0.79 -21.37 19.22
C VAL A 483 -0.81 -22.70 18.48
N ALA A 484 0.30 -23.45 18.43
CA ALA A 484 0.38 -24.74 17.75
C ALA A 484 -0.56 -25.80 18.35
N GLY A 485 -0.85 -25.69 19.65
CA GLY A 485 -1.81 -26.55 20.35
C GLY A 485 -3.27 -26.11 20.24
N LYS A 486 -3.58 -25.01 19.52
CA LYS A 486 -4.92 -24.43 19.42
C LYS A 486 -5.44 -24.52 17.99
N HIS A 487 -6.75 -24.63 17.82
CA HIS A 487 -7.37 -24.50 16.51
C HIS A 487 -7.33 -23.03 16.06
N MET A 488 -7.01 -22.80 14.78
CA MET A 488 -7.02 -21.46 14.19
C MET A 488 -7.92 -21.43 12.96
N LEU A 489 -8.81 -20.45 12.94
CA LEU A 489 -9.78 -20.20 11.88
C LEU A 489 -9.58 -18.77 11.34
N GLY A 490 -9.51 -18.60 10.02
CA GLY A 490 -9.32 -17.31 9.37
C GLY A 490 -10.43 -17.01 8.37
N SER A 491 -10.71 -15.72 8.16
CA SER A 491 -11.54 -15.24 7.05
C SER A 491 -10.86 -15.46 5.69
N SER A 492 -11.58 -15.05 4.63
CA SER A 492 -11.07 -14.90 3.25
C SER A 492 -9.74 -14.16 3.14
N GLU A 493 -9.37 -13.35 4.14
CA GLU A 493 -8.10 -12.63 4.13
C GLU A 493 -6.85 -13.52 4.23
N PHE A 494 -7.03 -14.73 4.75
CA PHE A 494 -5.94 -15.58 5.16
C PHE A 494 -5.40 -16.47 4.04
N GLY A 495 -6.07 -16.55 2.88
CA GLY A 495 -5.51 -17.22 1.70
C GLY A 495 -4.29 -16.52 1.08
N GLU A 496 -3.89 -15.36 1.60
CA GLU A 496 -2.74 -14.56 1.17
C GLU A 496 -1.41 -15.35 1.21
N GLY A 497 -0.69 -15.38 0.08
CA GLY A 497 0.50 -16.20 -0.12
C GLY A 497 1.64 -16.01 0.90
N GLU A 498 1.98 -14.79 1.29
CA GLU A 498 3.03 -14.54 2.30
C GLU A 498 2.60 -14.96 3.71
N PHE A 499 1.31 -14.83 4.04
CA PHE A 499 0.76 -15.39 5.26
C PHE A 499 0.83 -16.92 5.26
N GLN A 500 0.41 -17.57 4.16
CA GLN A 500 0.49 -19.02 4.03
C GLN A 500 1.92 -19.53 4.13
N ARG A 501 2.89 -18.81 3.53
CA ARG A 501 4.32 -19.10 3.70
C ARG A 501 4.75 -18.99 5.17
N PHE A 502 4.36 -17.93 5.86
CA PHE A 502 4.63 -17.76 7.29
C PHE A 502 4.07 -18.93 8.12
N MET A 503 2.85 -19.38 7.85
CA MET A 503 2.24 -20.51 8.57
C MET A 503 3.03 -21.80 8.35
N LYS A 504 3.40 -22.09 7.09
CA LYS A 504 4.21 -23.26 6.72
C LYS A 504 5.58 -23.24 7.40
N GLU A 505 6.29 -22.10 7.35
CA GLU A 505 7.61 -21.93 7.98
C GLU A 505 7.57 -22.11 9.51
N LYS A 506 6.43 -21.84 10.15
CA LYS A 506 6.24 -22.01 11.59
C LYS A 506 5.62 -23.34 11.98
N GLY A 507 5.32 -24.22 11.02
CA GLY A 507 4.66 -25.50 11.28
C GLY A 507 3.24 -25.34 11.84
N LEU A 508 2.59 -24.21 11.55
CA LEU A 508 1.25 -23.90 12.05
C LEU A 508 0.19 -24.26 11.00
N LYS A 509 -1.00 -24.63 11.48
CA LYS A 509 -2.16 -24.96 10.65
C LYS A 509 -3.31 -23.99 10.95
N MET A 510 -3.98 -23.53 9.91
CA MET A 510 -5.18 -22.71 10.01
C MET A 510 -6.17 -23.15 8.93
N PHE A 511 -7.44 -23.23 9.29
CA PHE A 511 -8.52 -23.40 8.32
C PHE A 511 -9.08 -22.01 7.96
N TYR A 512 -9.39 -21.77 6.70
CA TYR A 512 -9.87 -20.45 6.29
C TYR A 512 -10.83 -20.54 5.12
N LEU A 513 -11.73 -19.57 5.05
CA LEU A 513 -12.63 -19.38 3.90
C LEU A 513 -11.91 -18.65 2.78
N ASN A 514 -12.47 -18.67 1.58
CA ASN A 514 -11.99 -17.96 0.39
C ASN A 514 -13.19 -17.60 -0.49
N ALA A 515 -13.09 -16.45 -1.18
CA ALA A 515 -14.11 -15.98 -2.13
C ALA A 515 -13.99 -16.59 -3.53
N VAL A 516 -12.95 -17.39 -3.75
CA VAL A 516 -12.64 -18.10 -5.00
C VAL A 516 -12.17 -19.52 -4.68
N PRO A 517 -12.24 -20.46 -5.64
CA PRO A 517 -11.71 -21.81 -5.44
C PRO A 517 -10.18 -21.80 -5.33
N ASN A 518 -9.60 -22.96 -5.02
CA ASN A 518 -8.16 -23.15 -4.94
C ASN A 518 -7.49 -22.73 -6.26
N PRO A 519 -6.68 -21.65 -6.28
CA PRO A 519 -6.09 -21.14 -7.52
C PRO A 519 -5.03 -22.08 -8.11
N GLN A 520 -4.44 -22.95 -7.28
CA GLN A 520 -3.38 -23.86 -7.69
C GLN A 520 -3.91 -25.15 -8.32
N GLN A 521 -5.05 -25.65 -7.86
CA GLN A 521 -5.50 -27.01 -8.17
C GLN A 521 -6.92 -27.10 -8.69
N SER A 522 -7.74 -26.06 -8.52
CA SER A 522 -9.11 -26.13 -9.01
C SER A 522 -9.15 -26.33 -10.53
N ASP A 523 -10.05 -27.21 -10.94
CA ASP A 523 -10.27 -27.57 -12.32
C ASP A 523 -11.30 -26.69 -13.04
N ILE A 524 -11.93 -25.75 -12.33
CA ILE A 524 -12.91 -24.88 -12.96
C ILE A 524 -12.25 -23.97 -14.00
N ALA A 525 -13.00 -23.62 -15.05
CA ALA A 525 -12.44 -22.97 -16.24
C ALA A 525 -11.71 -21.65 -15.92
N ILE A 526 -12.27 -20.79 -15.06
CA ILE A 526 -11.59 -19.53 -14.70
C ILE A 526 -10.29 -19.76 -13.91
N ALA A 527 -10.25 -20.77 -13.05
CA ALA A 527 -9.05 -21.10 -12.27
C ALA A 527 -7.95 -21.68 -13.15
N LYS A 528 -8.31 -22.52 -14.13
CA LYS A 528 -7.39 -23.01 -15.18
C LYS A 528 -6.83 -21.84 -15.99
N GLN A 529 -7.72 -21.01 -16.53
CA GLN A 529 -7.33 -19.85 -17.34
C GLN A 529 -6.38 -18.91 -16.58
N PHE A 530 -6.72 -18.57 -15.34
CA PHE A 530 -5.86 -17.76 -14.48
C PHE A 530 -4.49 -18.41 -14.22
N ARG A 531 -4.48 -19.70 -13.87
CA ARG A 531 -3.25 -20.43 -13.56
C ARG A 531 -2.33 -20.54 -14.77
N ASP A 532 -2.88 -20.82 -15.95
CA ASP A 532 -2.11 -20.87 -17.19
C ASP A 532 -1.51 -19.51 -17.52
N ALA A 533 -2.30 -18.44 -17.39
CA ALA A 533 -1.84 -17.07 -17.55
C ALA A 533 -0.73 -16.71 -16.54
N ALA A 534 -0.93 -17.05 -15.27
CA ALA A 534 0.01 -16.74 -14.20
C ALA A 534 1.34 -17.48 -14.39
N ASN A 535 1.28 -18.76 -14.77
CA ASN A 535 2.46 -19.57 -15.07
C ASN A 535 3.21 -19.04 -16.31
N ARG A 536 2.50 -18.66 -17.37
CA ARG A 536 3.08 -18.09 -18.59
C ARG A 536 3.83 -16.79 -18.30
N GLU A 537 3.28 -15.94 -17.44
CA GLU A 537 3.86 -14.64 -17.08
C GLU A 537 4.83 -14.70 -15.88
N GLY A 538 4.97 -15.87 -15.24
CA GLY A 538 5.82 -16.06 -14.07
C GLY A 538 5.40 -15.22 -12.87
N VAL A 539 4.10 -14.95 -12.70
CA VAL A 539 3.56 -14.18 -11.57
C VAL A 539 3.02 -15.10 -10.47
N PRO A 540 3.04 -14.67 -9.19
CA PRO A 540 2.54 -15.50 -8.09
C PRO A 540 1.06 -15.89 -8.25
N ILE A 541 0.76 -17.15 -7.98
CA ILE A 541 -0.61 -17.68 -7.91
C ILE A 541 -1.11 -17.56 -6.48
N ASP A 542 -2.10 -16.69 -6.30
CA ASP A 542 -2.69 -16.35 -5.01
C ASP A 542 -4.21 -16.11 -5.14
N VAL A 543 -4.95 -16.24 -4.05
CA VAL A 543 -6.42 -16.11 -4.04
C VAL A 543 -6.90 -14.73 -4.48
N PHE A 544 -6.19 -13.67 -4.11
CA PHE A 544 -6.58 -12.29 -4.48
C PHE A 544 -6.28 -11.98 -5.93
N SER A 545 -5.21 -12.55 -6.48
CA SER A 545 -4.93 -12.47 -7.91
C SER A 545 -5.97 -13.24 -8.74
N LEU A 546 -6.44 -14.41 -8.28
CA LEU A 546 -7.53 -15.12 -8.96
C LEU A 546 -8.85 -14.33 -8.86
N GLU A 547 -9.17 -13.78 -7.69
CA GLU A 547 -10.42 -13.02 -7.50
C GLU A 547 -10.48 -11.76 -8.37
N SER A 548 -9.40 -11.00 -8.42
CA SER A 548 -9.32 -9.80 -9.27
C SER A 548 -9.22 -10.14 -10.77
N TYR A 549 -8.57 -11.25 -11.13
CA TYR A 549 -8.58 -11.78 -12.49
C TYR A 549 -10.00 -12.15 -12.93
N LEU A 550 -10.74 -12.90 -12.11
CA LEU A 550 -12.15 -13.24 -12.33
C LEU A 550 -13.01 -11.98 -12.47
N ALA A 551 -12.86 -11.02 -11.56
CA ALA A 551 -13.62 -9.78 -11.57
C ALA A 551 -13.36 -8.96 -12.85
N THR A 552 -12.11 -8.88 -13.27
CA THR A 552 -11.70 -8.19 -14.50
C THR A 552 -12.24 -8.90 -15.74
N ASP A 553 -12.13 -10.23 -15.81
CA ASP A 553 -12.62 -11.06 -16.91
C ASP A 553 -14.14 -10.92 -17.05
N PHE A 554 -14.86 -10.96 -15.93
CA PHE A 554 -16.30 -10.77 -15.89
C PHE A 554 -16.72 -9.35 -16.32
N LEU A 555 -16.00 -8.30 -15.88
CA LEU A 555 -16.28 -6.94 -16.34
C LEU A 555 -16.10 -6.79 -17.84
N ILE A 556 -15.03 -7.38 -18.39
CA ILE A 556 -14.78 -7.39 -19.84
C ILE A 556 -15.96 -8.03 -20.58
N ASP A 557 -16.46 -9.17 -20.11
CA ASP A 557 -17.61 -9.86 -20.70
C ASP A 557 -18.89 -8.99 -20.66
N ILE A 558 -19.14 -8.31 -19.54
CA ILE A 558 -20.25 -7.37 -19.39
C ILE A 558 -20.12 -6.20 -20.37
N VAL A 559 -18.96 -5.53 -20.42
CA VAL A 559 -18.75 -4.35 -21.29
C VAL A 559 -18.83 -4.73 -22.77
N LYS A 560 -18.41 -5.95 -23.15
CA LYS A 560 -18.56 -6.44 -24.52
C LYS A 560 -20.01 -6.56 -24.98
N LYS A 561 -20.95 -6.84 -24.07
CA LYS A 561 -22.39 -6.94 -24.35
C LYS A 561 -23.07 -5.58 -24.54
N ILE A 562 -22.46 -4.49 -24.06
CA ILE A 562 -23.04 -3.14 -24.15
C ILE A 562 -22.86 -2.56 -25.57
N ARG A 563 -23.94 -2.01 -26.13
CA ARG A 563 -23.93 -1.21 -27.37
C ARG A 563 -23.69 0.28 -27.05
N GLY A 564 -22.92 0.94 -27.93
CA GLY A 564 -22.47 2.32 -27.74
C GLY A 564 -21.52 2.48 -26.55
N ALA A 565 -21.43 3.70 -26.01
CA ALA A 565 -20.64 4.02 -24.84
C ALA A 565 -21.06 3.18 -23.60
N ALA A 566 -20.08 2.61 -22.90
CA ALA A 566 -20.30 1.80 -21.69
C ALA A 566 -20.34 2.67 -20.43
N THR A 567 -21.46 3.39 -20.24
CA THR A 567 -21.70 4.23 -19.05
C THR A 567 -21.88 3.42 -17.77
N LYS A 568 -21.77 4.07 -16.60
CA LYS A 568 -22.01 3.44 -15.28
C LYS A 568 -23.36 2.73 -15.22
N GLU A 569 -24.40 3.39 -15.72
CA GLU A 569 -25.78 2.93 -15.73
C GLU A 569 -25.94 1.69 -16.63
N LYS A 570 -25.37 1.72 -17.84
CA LYS A 570 -25.40 0.56 -18.75
C LYS A 570 -24.65 -0.63 -18.13
N ILE A 571 -23.49 -0.41 -17.52
CA ILE A 571 -22.70 -1.48 -16.87
C ILE A 571 -23.48 -2.13 -15.73
N ILE A 572 -24.00 -1.33 -14.79
CA ILE A 572 -24.71 -1.89 -13.64
C ILE A 572 -26.04 -2.54 -14.03
N ASN A 573 -26.72 -2.02 -15.05
CA ASN A 573 -27.93 -2.64 -15.60
C ASN A 573 -27.64 -3.99 -16.27
N GLU A 574 -26.53 -4.14 -16.99
CA GLU A 574 -26.11 -5.45 -17.53
C GLU A 574 -25.76 -6.44 -16.43
N ILE A 575 -25.05 -6.01 -15.38
CA ILE A 575 -24.78 -6.85 -14.20
C ILE A 575 -26.10 -7.28 -13.53
N ALA A 576 -27.09 -6.38 -13.46
CA ALA A 576 -28.36 -6.66 -12.81
C ALA A 576 -29.20 -7.75 -13.49
N LYS A 577 -28.95 -8.01 -14.78
CA LYS A 577 -29.60 -9.07 -15.56
C LYS A 577 -29.05 -10.47 -15.28
N VAL A 578 -27.92 -10.58 -14.59
CA VAL A 578 -27.22 -11.85 -14.38
C VAL A 578 -28.00 -12.70 -13.37
N LYS A 579 -28.59 -13.80 -13.84
CA LYS A 579 -29.38 -14.75 -13.05
C LYS A 579 -28.95 -16.17 -13.38
N ASN A 580 -28.66 -16.98 -12.35
CA ASN A 580 -28.28 -18.40 -12.47
C ASN A 580 -27.27 -18.68 -13.59
N HIS A 581 -26.28 -17.80 -13.75
CA HIS A 581 -25.34 -17.84 -14.86
C HIS A 581 -24.06 -18.55 -14.42
N ASN A 582 -23.72 -19.66 -15.07
CA ASN A 582 -22.43 -20.31 -14.88
C ASN A 582 -21.35 -19.58 -15.70
N TYR A 583 -20.65 -18.65 -15.05
CA TYR A 583 -19.53 -17.92 -15.62
C TYR A 583 -18.23 -18.68 -15.37
N LYS A 584 -17.80 -19.47 -16.37
CA LYS A 584 -16.53 -20.20 -16.37
C LYS A 584 -16.31 -21.08 -15.11
N GLY A 585 -17.37 -21.72 -14.64
CA GLY A 585 -17.38 -22.58 -13.45
C GLY A 585 -17.79 -21.88 -12.16
N MET A 586 -18.01 -20.56 -12.18
CA MET A 586 -18.57 -19.80 -11.06
C MET A 586 -20.06 -19.58 -11.29
N LEU A 587 -20.91 -19.94 -10.32
CA LEU A 587 -22.33 -19.61 -10.37
C LEU A 587 -22.55 -18.17 -9.92
N PHE A 588 -23.02 -17.32 -10.83
CA PHE A 588 -23.40 -15.94 -10.57
C PHE A 588 -24.90 -15.73 -10.65
N ASN A 589 -25.45 -15.11 -9.61
CA ASN A 589 -26.83 -14.72 -9.52
C ASN A 589 -26.92 -13.40 -8.76
N PHE A 590 -27.09 -12.29 -9.49
CA PHE A 590 -27.14 -10.97 -8.87
C PHE A 590 -28.38 -10.84 -8.00
N ASP A 591 -28.17 -10.63 -6.71
CA ASP A 591 -29.24 -10.36 -5.75
C ASP A 591 -29.43 -8.84 -5.63
N PRO A 592 -30.63 -8.31 -5.94
CA PRO A 592 -30.86 -6.88 -5.91
C PRO A 592 -30.99 -6.29 -4.50
N GLU A 593 -31.19 -7.10 -3.47
CA GLU A 593 -31.31 -6.61 -2.09
C GLU A 593 -29.93 -6.34 -1.49
N ASN A 594 -28.97 -7.23 -1.75
CA ASN A 594 -27.61 -7.13 -1.19
C ASN A 594 -26.53 -6.82 -2.23
N ARG A 595 -26.90 -6.64 -3.50
CA ARG A 595 -26.03 -6.26 -4.63
C ARG A 595 -24.89 -7.26 -4.92
N THR A 596 -25.02 -8.53 -4.50
CA THR A 596 -23.97 -9.56 -4.59
C THR A 596 -24.26 -10.58 -5.70
N LEU A 597 -23.22 -11.03 -6.41
CA LEU A 597 -23.30 -12.02 -7.50
C LEU A 597 -23.02 -13.45 -7.05
N SER A 598 -21.96 -13.68 -6.26
CA SER A 598 -21.62 -15.04 -5.85
C SER A 598 -22.28 -15.40 -4.52
N SER A 599 -22.82 -16.61 -4.47
CA SER A 599 -23.32 -17.25 -3.26
C SER A 599 -22.45 -18.45 -2.88
N THR A 600 -21.15 -18.42 -3.18
CA THR A 600 -20.24 -19.54 -2.94
C THR A 600 -19.00 -19.08 -2.19
N LEU A 601 -18.59 -19.86 -1.20
CA LEU A 601 -17.30 -19.76 -0.52
C LEU A 601 -16.55 -21.08 -0.64
N TRP A 602 -15.23 -21.05 -0.48
CA TRP A 602 -14.38 -22.24 -0.49
C TRP A 602 -13.55 -22.31 0.79
N MET A 603 -13.69 -23.40 1.52
CA MET A 603 -12.96 -23.61 2.77
C MET A 603 -11.72 -24.47 2.56
N TYR A 604 -10.56 -23.93 2.96
CA TYR A 604 -9.35 -24.71 3.12
C TYR A 604 -9.35 -25.41 4.48
N THR A 605 -9.31 -26.74 4.46
CA THR A 605 -9.32 -27.60 5.65
C THR A 605 -7.96 -28.28 5.91
N GLY A 606 -6.88 -27.75 5.34
CA GLY A 606 -5.55 -28.39 5.38
C GLY A 606 -5.26 -29.29 4.18
N SER A 607 -6.24 -29.49 3.29
CA SER A 607 -6.14 -30.28 2.06
C SER A 607 -6.11 -29.38 0.81
N PRO A 608 -5.42 -29.78 -0.27
CA PRO A 608 -5.58 -29.18 -1.59
C PRO A 608 -7.04 -29.11 -2.08
N ASP A 609 -7.87 -30.07 -1.68
CA ASP A 609 -9.28 -30.14 -2.08
C ASP A 609 -10.13 -29.23 -1.19
N TRP A 610 -10.32 -27.99 -1.62
CA TRP A 610 -11.09 -27.00 -0.86
C TRP A 610 -12.57 -27.33 -0.92
N GLN A 611 -13.22 -27.31 0.23
CA GLN A 611 -14.64 -27.61 0.34
C GLN A 611 -15.46 -26.43 -0.16
N GLN A 612 -16.26 -26.65 -1.20
CA GLN A 612 -17.21 -25.64 -1.68
C GLN A 612 -18.39 -25.55 -0.72
N ILE A 613 -18.76 -24.33 -0.33
CA ILE A 613 -19.88 -24.01 0.55
C ILE A 613 -20.84 -23.12 -0.23
N GLU A 614 -22.04 -23.65 -0.50
CA GLU A 614 -23.14 -22.89 -1.10
C GLU A 614 -23.91 -22.13 -0.02
N ILE A 615 -24.02 -20.83 -0.21
CA ILE A 615 -24.78 -19.93 0.64
C ILE A 615 -26.21 -19.94 0.12
N LYS A 616 -27.11 -20.54 0.90
CA LYS A 616 -28.54 -20.49 0.60
C LYS A 616 -29.08 -19.07 0.89
N PRO A 617 -29.92 -18.50 0.02
CA PRO A 617 -30.65 -17.28 0.35
C PRO A 617 -31.46 -17.52 1.63
N ASN A 618 -31.28 -16.69 2.66
CA ASN A 618 -32.09 -16.75 3.87
C ASN A 618 -33.55 -16.47 3.49
N LYS A 619 -34.44 -17.43 3.74
CA LYS A 619 -35.90 -17.22 3.65
C LYS A 619 -36.46 -16.46 4.86
N GLU A 620 -35.65 -16.17 5.87
CA GLU A 620 -36.10 -15.63 7.17
C GLU A 620 -36.01 -14.10 7.29
N ASP A 621 -35.40 -13.38 6.34
CA ASP A 621 -35.27 -11.91 6.39
C ASP A 621 -36.38 -11.16 5.61
N THR A 622 -37.45 -11.87 5.20
CA THR A 622 -38.61 -11.33 4.47
C THR A 622 -39.94 -11.40 5.23
N GLN A 623 -39.91 -11.46 6.57
CA GLN A 623 -41.11 -11.28 7.41
C GLN A 623 -40.98 -10.11 8.37
#